data_AF-A0A5C0VH76-F1
#
_entry.id   AF-A0A5C0VH76-F1
#
_cell.length_a   1.000
_cell.length_b   1.000
_cell.length_c   1.000
_cell.angle_alpha   90.00
_cell.angle_beta   90.00
_cell.angle_gamma   90.00
#
_symmetry.space_group_name_H-M   'P 1'
#
loop_
_entity.id
_entity.type
_entity.pdbx_description
1 polymer ?
#
loop_
_entity_poly.entity_id
_entity_poly.type
_entity_poly.pdbx_seq_one_letter_code
_entity_poly.pdbx_strand_id
1 'polypeptide(L)'
;MSFRDMMLLKKFSTVLFFVLLIAACTENKIKQDDKAKYELLLRENDSLKKLLNTQDSLKKALKPITVNKQALRTGKHPITLQWISWDKPGYVKVIPIANSWYLISGTQNNENGDYLKIAGKIRRLSVKELEFEGRIETLVSSINKGKPCIKEGKQTFYGKGNRKYFRLQNMTSCEGGMVVDYIDIYPGTSSL
;
A
#
# COMPACT_ATOMS: atom_id res chain seq x y z
N MET A 1 60.51 -39.42 69.22
CA MET A 1 59.57 -39.05 68.15
C MET A 1 59.42 -40.27 67.25
N SER A 2 58.25 -40.92 67.27
CA SER A 2 58.06 -42.30 66.79
C SER A 2 57.72 -42.36 65.30
N PHE A 3 58.14 -43.44 64.62
CA PHE A 3 57.93 -43.71 63.19
C PHE A 3 56.46 -43.61 62.72
N ARG A 4 55.49 -43.70 63.65
CA ARG A 4 54.05 -43.57 63.36
C ARG A 4 53.62 -42.14 63.03
N ASP A 5 54.29 -41.12 63.57
CA ASP A 5 53.92 -39.71 63.36
C ASP A 5 54.35 -39.18 61.98
N MET A 6 55.43 -39.74 61.43
CA MET A 6 55.94 -39.37 60.10
C MET A 6 55.10 -39.94 58.94
N MET A 7 54.32 -41.00 59.18
CA MET A 7 53.46 -41.63 58.16
C MET A 7 52.09 -40.93 58.03
N LEU A 8 51.57 -40.36 59.12
CA LEU A 8 50.32 -39.59 59.14
C LEU A 8 50.48 -38.22 58.46
N LEU A 9 51.62 -37.56 58.66
CA LEU A 9 51.90 -36.25 58.06
C LEU A 9 52.09 -36.33 56.53
N LYS A 10 52.64 -37.44 56.02
CA LYS A 10 52.78 -37.66 54.57
C LYS A 10 51.44 -37.93 53.88
N LYS A 11 50.50 -38.65 54.52
CA LYS A 11 49.17 -38.93 53.93
C LYS A 11 48.28 -37.69 53.87
N PHE A 12 48.36 -36.80 54.85
CA PHE A 12 47.64 -35.52 54.82
C PHE A 12 48.18 -34.55 53.76
N SER A 13 49.50 -34.53 53.55
CA SER A 13 50.14 -33.67 52.54
C SER A 13 49.73 -34.04 51.11
N THR A 14 49.64 -35.33 50.78
CA THR A 14 49.26 -35.77 49.43
C THR A 14 47.78 -35.53 49.09
N VAL A 15 46.89 -35.62 50.08
CA VAL A 15 45.44 -35.37 49.89
C VAL A 15 45.17 -33.87 49.72
N LEU A 16 45.86 -33.01 50.48
CA LEU A 16 45.70 -31.55 50.38
C LEU A 16 46.16 -31.01 49.00
N PHE A 17 47.19 -31.63 48.42
CA PHE A 17 47.70 -31.26 47.09
C PHE A 17 46.73 -31.63 45.95
N PHE A 18 46.03 -32.77 46.05
CA PHE A 18 45.01 -33.17 45.08
C PHE A 18 43.75 -32.30 45.14
N VAL A 19 43.33 -31.84 46.32
CA VAL A 19 42.18 -30.94 46.48
C VAL A 19 42.45 -29.56 45.88
N LEU A 20 43.69 -29.05 45.98
CA LEU A 20 44.09 -27.77 45.39
C LEU A 20 44.17 -27.80 43.85
N LEU A 21 44.58 -28.93 43.26
CA LEU A 21 44.62 -29.10 41.81
C LEU A 21 43.21 -29.14 41.18
N ILE A 22 42.22 -29.71 41.88
CA ILE A 22 40.82 -29.76 41.40
C ILE A 22 40.18 -28.36 41.45
N ALA A 23 40.45 -27.57 42.49
CA ALA A 23 39.94 -26.19 42.63
C ALA A 23 40.56 -25.22 41.60
N ALA A 24 41.85 -25.38 41.27
CA ALA A 24 42.51 -24.55 40.26
C ALA A 24 42.00 -24.82 38.82
N CYS A 25 41.46 -26.01 38.55
CA CYS A 25 40.90 -26.36 37.24
C CYS A 25 39.45 -25.88 37.04
N THR A 26 38.68 -25.65 38.11
CA THR A 26 37.28 -25.21 38.02
C THR A 26 37.15 -23.70 37.85
N GLU A 27 37.99 -22.89 38.51
CA GLU A 27 37.94 -21.43 38.41
C GLU A 27 38.30 -20.90 37.00
N ASN A 28 39.20 -21.59 36.28
CA ASN A 28 39.63 -21.17 34.95
C ASN A 28 38.58 -21.45 33.87
N LYS A 29 37.80 -22.54 34.02
CA LYS A 29 36.70 -22.88 33.09
C LYS A 29 35.51 -21.93 33.21
N ILE A 30 35.17 -21.50 34.44
CA ILE A 30 34.05 -20.57 34.69
C ILE A 30 34.34 -19.20 34.04
N LYS A 31 35.55 -18.66 34.21
CA LYS A 31 35.96 -17.38 33.59
C LYS A 31 35.97 -17.43 32.06
N GLN A 32 36.28 -18.58 31.48
CA GLN A 32 36.31 -18.77 30.03
C GLN A 32 34.91 -18.93 29.42
N ASP A 33 34.00 -19.58 30.13
CA ASP A 33 32.58 -19.70 29.72
C ASP A 33 31.87 -18.34 29.78
N ASP A 34 32.10 -17.57 30.84
CA ASP A 34 31.57 -16.21 30.96
C ASP A 34 32.06 -15.33 29.80
N LYS A 35 33.36 -15.38 29.46
CA LYS A 35 33.92 -14.61 28.35
C LYS A 35 33.29 -14.98 27.00
N ALA A 36 33.11 -16.27 26.73
CA ALA A 36 32.47 -16.73 25.50
C ALA A 36 31.00 -16.26 25.43
N LYS A 37 30.29 -16.27 26.56
CA LYS A 37 28.92 -15.75 26.66
C LYS A 37 28.86 -14.24 26.42
N TYR A 38 29.81 -13.47 26.95
CA TYR A 38 29.91 -12.02 26.69
C TYR A 38 30.20 -11.72 25.21
N GLU A 39 31.09 -12.47 24.56
CA GLU A 39 31.40 -12.30 23.14
C GLU A 39 30.19 -12.64 22.24
N LEU A 40 29.41 -13.67 22.59
CA LEU A 40 28.16 -14.00 21.91
C LEU A 40 27.11 -12.89 22.06
N LEU A 41 26.94 -12.35 23.27
CA LEU A 41 26.03 -11.22 23.53
C LEU A 41 26.45 -9.96 22.75
N LEU A 42 27.75 -9.72 22.61
CA LEU A 42 28.25 -8.59 21.83
C LEU A 42 27.91 -8.74 20.35
N ARG A 43 28.09 -9.95 19.79
CA ARG A 43 27.78 -10.27 18.40
C ARG A 43 26.28 -10.18 18.09
N GLU A 44 25.44 -10.61 19.02
CA GLU A 44 23.98 -10.49 18.89
C GLU A 44 23.57 -9.02 18.91
N ASN A 45 24.14 -8.21 19.81
CA ASN A 45 23.89 -6.77 19.86
C ASN A 45 24.29 -6.06 18.56
N ASP A 46 25.44 -6.41 17.97
CA ASP A 46 25.88 -5.82 16.70
C ASP A 46 24.97 -6.22 15.53
N SER A 47 24.48 -7.46 15.54
CA SER A 47 23.51 -7.96 14.57
C SER A 47 22.16 -7.24 14.71
N LEU A 48 21.69 -7.04 15.94
CA LEU A 48 20.45 -6.31 16.25
C LEU A 48 20.56 -4.83 15.85
N LYS A 49 21.69 -4.17 16.10
CA LYS A 49 21.95 -2.80 15.64
C LYS A 49 21.91 -2.68 14.12
N LYS A 50 22.47 -3.67 13.41
CA LYS A 50 22.41 -3.71 11.94
C LYS A 50 20.97 -3.82 11.44
N LEU A 51 20.15 -4.66 12.06
CA LEU A 51 18.73 -4.80 11.73
C LEU A 51 17.94 -3.51 12.02
N LEU A 52 18.20 -2.86 13.16
CA LEU A 52 17.59 -1.58 13.52
C LEU A 52 17.94 -0.48 12.51
N ASN A 53 19.21 -0.37 12.12
CA ASN A 53 19.67 0.58 11.11
C ASN A 53 19.06 0.29 9.72
N THR A 54 18.86 -0.99 9.40
CA THR A 54 18.17 -1.40 8.16
C THR A 54 16.70 -1.00 8.22
N GLN A 55 16.03 -1.21 9.35
CA GLN A 55 14.64 -0.79 9.56
C GLN A 55 14.49 0.74 9.47
N ASP A 56 15.42 1.52 10.02
CA ASP A 56 15.41 2.98 9.90
C ASP A 56 15.71 3.43 8.48
N SER A 57 16.60 2.73 7.76
CA SER A 57 16.84 2.98 6.34
C SER A 57 15.62 2.66 5.48
N LEU A 58 14.90 1.57 5.81
CA LEU A 58 13.63 1.20 5.19
C LEU A 58 12.52 2.20 5.54
N LYS A 59 12.41 2.68 6.78
CA LYS A 59 11.47 3.74 7.18
C LYS A 59 11.81 5.08 6.54
N LYS A 60 13.09 5.38 6.32
CA LYS A 60 13.57 6.58 5.62
C LYS A 60 13.32 6.50 4.11
N ALA A 61 13.42 5.31 3.52
CA ALA A 61 13.01 5.04 2.14
C ALA A 61 11.48 5.02 1.98
N LEU A 62 10.77 4.53 3.00
CA LEU A 62 9.32 4.59 3.19
C LEU A 62 8.89 5.89 3.86
N LYS A 63 9.70 6.96 3.81
CA LYS A 63 9.25 8.32 4.18
C LYS A 63 7.86 8.43 3.57
N PRO A 64 6.81 8.69 4.37
CA PRO A 64 5.47 8.72 3.82
C PRO A 64 5.57 9.68 2.66
N ILE A 65 5.40 9.15 1.44
CA ILE A 65 5.21 10.00 0.29
C ILE A 65 4.13 10.91 0.81
N THR A 66 4.46 12.17 1.03
CA THR A 66 3.45 13.18 1.29
C THR A 66 2.81 13.28 -0.08
N VAL A 67 1.98 12.29 -0.41
CA VAL A 67 1.04 12.34 -1.48
C VAL A 67 0.27 13.54 -1.03
N ASN A 68 0.57 14.68 -1.63
CA ASN A 68 -0.34 15.79 -1.64
C ASN A 68 -1.59 15.19 -2.28
N LYS A 69 -2.41 14.56 -1.43
CA LYS A 69 -3.60 13.83 -1.79
C LYS A 69 -4.58 14.94 -2.06
N GLN A 70 -4.39 15.57 -3.21
CA GLN A 70 -5.27 16.61 -3.69
C GLN A 70 -6.67 16.04 -3.52
N ALA A 71 -7.46 16.73 -2.69
CA ALA A 71 -8.83 16.33 -2.48
C ALA A 71 -9.55 16.45 -3.84
N LEU A 72 -10.37 15.46 -4.18
CA LEU A 72 -11.29 15.62 -5.28
C LEU A 72 -12.29 16.71 -4.90
N ARG A 73 -12.56 17.66 -5.79
CA ARG A 73 -13.54 18.70 -5.48
C ARG A 73 -14.96 18.15 -5.49
N THR A 74 -15.72 18.51 -4.48
CA THR A 74 -17.12 18.12 -4.32
C THR A 74 -18.02 19.01 -5.20
N GLY A 75 -19.27 18.59 -5.40
CA GLY A 75 -20.27 19.37 -6.12
C GLY A 75 -20.65 18.77 -7.48
N LYS A 76 -21.10 19.64 -8.40
CA LYS A 76 -21.65 19.26 -9.70
C LYS A 76 -20.58 19.35 -10.79
N HIS A 77 -20.40 18.26 -11.53
CA HIS A 77 -19.37 18.11 -12.56
C HIS A 77 -20.02 17.65 -13.87
N PRO A 78 -19.68 18.26 -15.02
CA PRO A 78 -20.15 17.78 -16.32
C PRO A 78 -19.61 16.37 -16.61
N ILE A 79 -20.42 15.58 -17.31
CA ILE A 79 -20.03 14.28 -17.85
C ILE A 79 -20.51 14.13 -19.29
N THR A 80 -19.69 13.54 -20.15
CA THR A 80 -20.05 13.28 -21.55
C THR A 80 -19.71 11.85 -21.96
N LEU A 81 -20.56 11.26 -22.79
CA LEU A 81 -20.26 10.17 -23.71
C LEU A 81 -20.25 10.75 -25.13
N GLN A 82 -19.18 10.50 -25.89
CA GLN A 82 -19.00 11.07 -27.24
C GLN A 82 -20.18 10.83 -28.18
N TRP A 83 -20.84 9.68 -28.05
CA TRP A 83 -21.92 9.25 -28.94
C TRP A 83 -23.23 9.99 -28.69
N ILE A 84 -23.36 10.62 -27.52
CA ILE A 84 -24.54 11.40 -27.15
C ILE A 84 -24.33 12.85 -27.56
N SER A 85 -23.31 13.51 -26.99
CA SER A 85 -22.92 14.87 -27.33
C SER A 85 -21.71 15.31 -26.51
N TRP A 86 -20.86 16.15 -27.11
CA TRP A 86 -19.88 16.97 -26.38
C TRP A 86 -20.48 18.29 -25.87
N ASP A 87 -21.39 18.88 -26.65
CA ASP A 87 -21.94 20.23 -26.42
C ASP A 87 -23.11 20.23 -25.42
N LYS A 88 -23.79 19.08 -25.27
CA LYS A 88 -24.88 18.88 -24.32
C LYS A 88 -24.45 17.89 -23.22
N PRO A 89 -23.57 18.29 -22.29
CA PRO A 89 -23.12 17.40 -21.23
C PRO A 89 -24.24 17.07 -20.25
N GLY A 90 -24.15 15.87 -19.68
CA GLY A 90 -24.85 15.51 -18.47
C GLY A 90 -24.13 16.03 -17.24
N TYR A 91 -24.58 15.59 -16.06
CA TYR A 91 -23.94 15.97 -14.82
C TYR A 91 -23.86 14.82 -13.82
N VAL A 92 -22.76 14.81 -13.07
CA VAL A 92 -22.56 14.00 -11.87
C VAL A 92 -22.50 14.88 -10.63
N LYS A 93 -22.99 14.34 -9.52
CA LYS A 93 -22.82 14.91 -8.18
C LYS A 93 -21.72 14.14 -7.46
N VAL A 94 -20.76 14.86 -6.88
CA VAL A 94 -19.63 14.32 -6.12
C VAL A 94 -19.76 14.75 -4.66
N ILE A 95 -19.85 13.80 -3.73
CA ILE A 95 -20.09 14.03 -2.29
C ILE A 95 -18.98 13.34 -1.51
N PRO A 96 -18.31 14.02 -0.55
CA PRO A 96 -17.22 13.40 0.19
C PRO A 96 -17.73 12.30 1.12
N ILE A 97 -16.96 11.23 1.24
CA ILE A 97 -17.14 10.16 2.23
C ILE A 97 -15.80 9.85 2.91
N ALA A 98 -15.77 8.83 3.76
CA ALA A 98 -14.57 8.44 4.50
C ALA A 98 -13.39 8.01 3.60
N ASN A 99 -12.18 8.03 4.15
CA ASN A 99 -10.97 7.48 3.52
C ASN A 99 -10.59 8.13 2.17
N SER A 100 -10.97 9.41 2.01
CA SER A 100 -10.78 10.21 0.78
C SER A 100 -11.48 9.65 -0.45
N TRP A 101 -12.50 8.83 -0.24
CA TRP A 101 -13.46 8.48 -1.28
C TRP A 101 -14.55 9.54 -1.37
N TYR A 102 -15.21 9.57 -2.51
CA TYR A 102 -16.35 10.42 -2.79
C TYR A 102 -17.42 9.56 -3.44
N LEU A 103 -18.68 9.72 -3.05
CA LEU A 103 -19.80 9.18 -3.84
C LEU A 103 -19.90 9.99 -5.12
N ILE A 104 -20.10 9.31 -6.24
CA ILE A 104 -20.35 9.89 -7.55
C ILE A 104 -21.61 9.25 -8.14
N SER A 105 -22.55 10.07 -8.58
CA SER A 105 -23.70 9.59 -9.34
C SER A 105 -24.20 10.64 -10.32
N GLY A 106 -24.67 10.20 -11.49
CA GLY A 106 -25.21 11.13 -12.48
C GLY A 106 -25.51 10.49 -13.82
N THR A 107 -25.91 11.34 -14.75
CA THR A 107 -26.38 10.91 -16.07
C THR A 107 -26.19 11.98 -17.14
N GLN A 108 -26.09 11.53 -18.39
CA GLN A 108 -26.29 12.30 -19.61
C GLN A 108 -27.34 11.56 -20.45
N ASN A 109 -28.25 12.28 -21.10
CA ASN A 109 -29.28 11.71 -21.97
C ASN A 109 -29.49 12.60 -23.21
N ASN A 110 -30.07 12.07 -24.28
CA ASN A 110 -30.57 12.83 -25.42
C ASN A 110 -32.04 12.47 -25.75
N GLU A 111 -32.59 13.12 -26.77
CA GLU A 111 -33.97 12.93 -27.24
C GLU A 111 -34.22 11.54 -27.87
N ASN A 112 -33.17 10.86 -28.33
CA ASN A 112 -33.25 9.51 -28.91
C ASN A 112 -33.35 8.41 -27.84
N GLY A 113 -33.31 8.77 -26.55
CA GLY A 113 -33.27 7.82 -25.45
C GLY A 113 -31.89 7.22 -25.19
N ASP A 114 -30.84 7.73 -25.86
CA ASP A 114 -29.46 7.35 -25.58
C ASP A 114 -29.07 7.92 -24.22
N TYR A 115 -28.30 7.16 -23.45
CA TYR A 115 -27.88 7.59 -22.12
C TYR A 115 -26.51 7.10 -21.70
N LEU A 116 -25.94 7.85 -20.75
CA LEU A 116 -24.85 7.45 -19.87
C LEU A 116 -25.37 7.57 -18.44
N LYS A 117 -25.14 6.55 -17.63
CA LYS A 117 -25.35 6.54 -16.18
C LYS A 117 -24.05 6.10 -15.50
N ILE A 118 -23.72 6.77 -14.41
CA ILE A 118 -22.59 6.39 -13.55
C ILE A 118 -23.05 6.45 -12.09
N ALA A 119 -22.69 5.44 -11.31
CA ALA A 119 -22.94 5.41 -9.88
C ALA A 119 -21.85 4.59 -9.18
N GLY A 120 -21.27 5.13 -8.12
CA GLY A 120 -20.24 4.44 -7.35
C GLY A 120 -19.48 5.37 -6.41
N LYS A 121 -18.24 5.00 -6.14
CA LYS A 121 -17.27 5.83 -5.42
C LYS A 121 -16.08 6.17 -6.31
N ILE A 122 -15.52 7.35 -6.13
CA ILE A 122 -14.37 7.86 -6.87
C ILE A 122 -13.37 8.49 -5.89
N ARG A 123 -12.09 8.38 -6.18
CA ARG A 123 -11.04 9.11 -5.46
C ARG A 123 -9.94 9.56 -6.40
N ARG A 124 -9.24 10.61 -6.00
CA ARG A 124 -8.05 11.08 -6.69
C ARG A 124 -6.83 10.27 -6.24
N LEU A 125 -6.12 9.67 -7.19
CA LEU A 125 -4.84 8.99 -6.95
C LEU A 125 -3.66 9.94 -7.21
N SER A 126 -3.77 10.78 -8.24
CA SER A 126 -2.74 11.77 -8.59
C SER A 126 -3.35 13.01 -9.26
N VAL A 127 -2.51 13.95 -9.69
CA VAL A 127 -2.94 15.12 -10.48
C VAL A 127 -3.68 14.69 -11.75
N LYS A 128 -3.32 13.53 -12.33
CA LYS A 128 -3.83 13.06 -13.62
C LYS A 128 -4.68 11.79 -13.53
N GLU A 129 -4.90 11.23 -12.35
CA GLU A 129 -5.52 9.92 -12.23
C GLU A 129 -6.60 9.90 -11.14
N LEU A 130 -7.76 9.36 -11.51
CA LEU A 130 -8.87 9.06 -10.62
C LEU A 130 -9.14 7.55 -10.66
N GLU A 131 -9.35 6.97 -9.49
CA GLU A 131 -9.87 5.61 -9.33
C GLU A 131 -11.36 5.68 -9.09
N PHE A 132 -12.11 4.88 -9.85
CA PHE A 132 -13.55 4.69 -9.70
C PHE A 132 -13.83 3.22 -9.36
N GLU A 133 -14.83 3.00 -8.52
CA GLU A 133 -15.38 1.68 -8.24
C GLU A 133 -16.91 1.78 -8.19
N GLY A 134 -17.59 1.08 -9.09
CA GLY A 134 -19.04 1.12 -9.20
C GLY A 134 -19.53 0.61 -10.54
N ARG A 135 -20.62 1.20 -11.03
CA ARG A 135 -21.27 0.85 -12.29
C ARG A 135 -21.30 2.04 -13.24
N ILE A 136 -20.91 1.80 -14.48
CA ILE A 136 -21.10 2.67 -15.63
C ILE A 136 -21.97 1.93 -16.62
N GLU A 137 -23.04 2.57 -17.07
CA GLU A 137 -23.98 2.00 -18.03
C GLU A 137 -24.20 3.00 -19.16
N THR A 138 -23.99 2.55 -20.40
CA THR A 138 -24.25 3.33 -21.60
C THR A 138 -25.30 2.63 -22.45
N LEU A 139 -26.15 3.40 -23.11
CA LEU A 139 -26.99 2.94 -24.19
C LEU A 139 -26.89 3.95 -25.31
N VAL A 140 -26.60 3.47 -26.51
CA VAL A 140 -26.59 4.25 -27.73
C VAL A 140 -27.36 3.43 -28.75
N SER A 141 -28.47 3.96 -29.23
CA SER A 141 -29.41 3.30 -30.15
C SER A 141 -28.74 2.72 -31.40
N SER A 142 -27.69 3.38 -31.90
CA SER A 142 -26.92 2.97 -33.08
C SER A 142 -25.74 2.03 -32.79
N ILE A 143 -25.44 1.71 -31.53
CA ILE A 143 -24.30 0.87 -31.11
C ILE A 143 -24.81 -0.29 -30.25
N ASN A 144 -24.13 -1.43 -30.27
CA ASN A 144 -24.50 -2.62 -29.48
C ASN A 144 -25.93 -3.08 -29.76
N LYS A 145 -26.41 -2.90 -31.00
CA LYS A 145 -27.80 -3.18 -31.41
C LYS A 145 -28.84 -2.49 -30.50
N GLY A 146 -28.51 -1.29 -30.00
CA GLY A 146 -29.34 -0.52 -29.07
C GLY A 146 -29.46 -1.13 -27.67
N LYS A 147 -28.58 -2.08 -27.30
CA LYS A 147 -28.57 -2.71 -25.97
C LYS A 147 -27.65 -1.96 -25.01
N PRO A 148 -27.97 -1.93 -23.70
CA PRO A 148 -27.07 -1.38 -22.69
C PRO A 148 -25.69 -2.06 -22.71
N CYS A 149 -24.64 -1.26 -22.60
CA CYS A 149 -23.28 -1.68 -22.33
C CYS A 149 -22.94 -1.35 -20.87
N ILE A 150 -22.49 -2.35 -20.12
CA ILE A 150 -22.31 -2.27 -18.68
C ILE A 150 -20.84 -2.50 -18.34
N LYS A 151 -20.27 -1.62 -17.51
CA LYS A 151 -18.96 -1.78 -16.88
C LYS A 151 -19.12 -1.72 -15.38
N GLU A 152 -18.72 -2.77 -14.69
CA GLU A 152 -18.76 -2.85 -13.23
C GLU A 152 -17.36 -2.97 -12.63
N GLY A 153 -17.27 -2.67 -11.33
CA GLY A 153 -16.04 -2.77 -10.56
C GLY A 153 -15.11 -1.59 -10.78
N LYS A 154 -13.80 -1.86 -10.68
CA LYS A 154 -12.76 -0.84 -10.69
C LYS A 154 -12.48 -0.33 -12.09
N GLN A 155 -12.43 0.98 -12.24
CA GLN A 155 -12.08 1.68 -13.47
C GLN A 155 -11.12 2.82 -13.17
N THR A 156 -10.34 3.22 -14.17
CA THR A 156 -9.43 4.37 -14.08
C THR A 156 -9.89 5.47 -15.03
N PHE A 157 -9.89 6.71 -14.54
CA PHE A 157 -10.00 7.90 -15.37
C PHE A 157 -8.69 8.67 -15.39
N TYR A 158 -8.25 9.12 -16.57
CA TYR A 158 -6.95 9.76 -16.75
C TYR A 158 -7.02 11.09 -17.52
N GLY A 159 -6.29 12.08 -17.05
CA GLY A 159 -6.16 13.41 -17.66
C GLY A 159 -4.92 13.52 -18.56
N LYS A 160 -5.09 13.35 -19.88
CA LYS A 160 -3.95 13.35 -20.83
C LYS A 160 -3.54 14.77 -21.27
N GLY A 161 -2.27 15.13 -21.01
CA GLY A 161 -1.69 16.40 -21.45
C GLY A 161 -2.37 17.60 -20.80
N ASN A 162 -2.76 18.59 -21.61
CA ASN A 162 -3.40 19.84 -21.15
C ASN A 162 -4.94 19.79 -21.22
N ARG A 163 -5.53 18.61 -21.43
CA ARG A 163 -6.99 18.43 -21.43
C ARG A 163 -7.58 18.77 -20.07
N LYS A 164 -8.76 19.41 -20.09
CA LYS A 164 -9.51 19.80 -18.90
C LYS A 164 -10.53 18.73 -18.47
N TYR A 165 -10.25 17.46 -18.70
CA TYR A 165 -11.15 16.36 -18.34
C TYR A 165 -10.34 15.09 -18.03
N PHE A 166 -10.97 14.18 -17.29
CA PHE A 166 -10.46 12.85 -17.04
C PHE A 166 -11.29 11.86 -17.86
N ARG A 167 -10.62 11.07 -18.70
CA ARG A 167 -11.26 10.09 -19.59
C ARG A 167 -11.19 8.69 -19.01
N LEU A 168 -12.28 7.94 -19.07
CA LEU A 168 -12.28 6.51 -18.78
C LEU A 168 -11.23 5.79 -19.63
N GLN A 169 -10.37 4.98 -19.01
CA GLN A 169 -9.30 4.26 -19.72
C GLN A 169 -9.78 2.92 -20.30
N ASN A 170 -10.76 2.27 -19.66
CA ASN A 170 -11.46 1.12 -20.22
C ASN A 170 -12.49 1.58 -21.26
N MET A 171 -11.97 2.01 -22.43
CA MET A 171 -12.76 2.61 -23.50
C MET A 171 -13.48 1.59 -24.38
N THR A 172 -13.21 0.29 -24.26
CA THR A 172 -13.80 -0.73 -25.13
C THR A 172 -15.33 -0.73 -25.03
N SER A 173 -16.04 -0.48 -26.13
CA SER A 173 -17.51 -0.60 -26.13
C SER A 173 -17.96 -2.07 -26.16
N CYS A 174 -19.25 -2.31 -25.95
CA CYS A 174 -19.85 -3.65 -26.07
C CYS A 174 -20.17 -4.08 -27.52
N GLU A 175 -19.88 -3.23 -28.51
CA GLU A 175 -20.02 -3.54 -29.94
C GLU A 175 -18.80 -4.34 -30.44
N GLY A 176 -18.49 -5.45 -29.78
CA GLY A 176 -17.36 -6.32 -30.11
C GLY A 176 -15.99 -5.64 -30.11
N GLY A 177 -15.85 -4.49 -29.43
CA GLY A 177 -14.63 -3.68 -29.45
C GLY A 177 -14.35 -2.93 -30.75
N MET A 178 -15.31 -2.86 -31.68
CA MET A 178 -15.15 -2.14 -32.97
C MET A 178 -15.12 -0.63 -32.80
N VAL A 179 -15.76 -0.12 -31.74
CA VAL A 179 -15.79 1.30 -31.39
C VAL A 179 -15.42 1.51 -29.92
N VAL A 180 -15.13 2.77 -29.57
CA VAL A 180 -14.69 3.18 -28.24
C VAL A 180 -15.68 4.15 -27.59
N ASP A 181 -15.82 4.04 -26.28
CA ASP A 181 -16.61 4.93 -25.43
C ASP A 181 -15.70 5.93 -24.73
N TYR A 182 -15.61 7.15 -25.26
CA TYR A 182 -15.01 8.25 -24.53
C TYR A 182 -16.01 8.81 -23.53
N ILE A 183 -15.86 8.36 -22.28
CA ILE A 183 -16.56 8.91 -21.13
C ILE A 183 -15.62 9.87 -20.41
N ASP A 184 -15.98 11.14 -20.41
CA ASP A 184 -15.17 12.22 -19.85
C ASP A 184 -15.87 12.89 -18.67
N ILE A 185 -15.16 13.05 -17.55
CA ILE A 185 -15.61 13.80 -16.37
C ILE A 185 -14.81 15.12 -16.30
N TYR A 186 -15.53 16.23 -16.16
CA TYR A 186 -14.97 17.59 -16.22
C TYR A 186 -14.98 18.27 -14.84
N PRO A 187 -14.07 19.22 -14.59
CA PRO A 187 -14.08 20.13 -13.44
C PRO A 187 -15.42 20.86 -13.23
N GLY A 188 -16.16 21.18 -14.29
CA GLY A 188 -17.37 21.99 -14.13
C GLY A 188 -17.06 23.37 -13.53
N THR A 189 -17.94 23.85 -12.64
CA THR A 189 -17.77 25.13 -11.94
C THR A 189 -16.74 25.06 -10.80
N SER A 190 -16.16 23.88 -10.54
CA SER A 190 -15.21 23.64 -9.45
C SER A 190 -14.02 22.82 -9.96
N SER A 191 -12.84 23.41 -10.18
CA SER A 191 -11.69 22.70 -10.81
C SER A 191 -11.39 21.31 -10.19
N LEU A 192 -11.74 20.21 -10.89
CA LEU A 192 -11.51 18.81 -10.53
C LEU A 192 -10.13 18.56 -9.95
#